data_AF-A0A7K4CAU1-F1
#
_entry.id   AF-A0A7K4CAU1-F1
#
_cell.length_a   1.000
_cell.length_b   1.000
_cell.length_c   1.000
_cell.angle_alpha   90.00
_cell.angle_beta   90.00
_cell.angle_gamma   90.00
#
_symmetry.space_group_name_H-M   'P 1'
#
loop_
_entity.id
_entity.type
_entity.pdbx_description
1 polymer ?
#
loop_
_entity_poly.entity_id
_entity_poly.type
_entity_poly.pdbx_seq_one_letter_code
_entity_poly.pdbx_strand_id
1 'polypeptide(L)'
;MPSPEKTMENCILMLQHIQEDGSIPRNIRRVADETKTLLTNNNKAMGLRAAEAISKIDEISNDPNMPIHARTRIWELVSQLETIPLD
;
A
#
# COMPACT_ATOMS: atom_id res chain seq x y z
N MET A 1 15.77 -8.38 10.93
CA MET A 1 14.42 -8.08 10.39
C MET A 1 14.25 -6.57 10.48
N PRO A 2 13.80 -5.88 9.41
CA PRO A 2 13.47 -4.46 9.54
C PRO A 2 12.38 -4.29 10.61
N SER A 3 12.50 -3.25 11.43
CA SER A 3 11.45 -2.88 12.39
C SER A 3 10.14 -2.60 11.63
N PRO A 4 8.97 -2.91 12.21
CA PRO A 4 7.68 -2.74 11.54
C PRO A 4 7.44 -1.28 11.10
N GLU A 5 7.97 -0.32 11.84
CA GLU A 5 7.99 1.11 11.50
C GLU A 5 8.68 1.37 10.15
N LYS A 6 9.85 0.76 9.95
CA LYS A 6 10.66 0.93 8.74
C LYS A 6 10.02 0.24 7.54
N THR A 7 9.38 -0.91 7.76
CA THR A 7 8.54 -1.56 6.75
C THR A 7 7.37 -0.66 6.35
N MET A 8 6.73 -0.01 7.32
CA MET A 8 5.61 0.89 7.05
C MET A 8 6.06 2.14 6.27
N GLU A 9 7.20 2.73 6.63
CA GLU A 9 7.81 3.83 5.86
C GLU A 9 8.11 3.43 4.42
N ASN A 10 8.71 2.24 4.22
CA ASN A 10 8.95 1.71 2.87
C ASN A 10 7.65 1.55 2.08
N CYS A 11 6.58 1.05 2.71
CA CYS A 11 5.27 0.91 2.08
C CYS A 11 4.70 2.27 1.67
N ILE A 12 4.80 3.29 2.53
CA ILE A 12 4.37 4.66 2.23
C ILE A 12 5.11 5.21 1.01
N LEU A 13 6.44 5.00 0.95
CA LEU A 13 7.25 5.42 -0.20
C LEU A 13 6.82 4.71 -1.48
N MET A 14 6.61 3.39 -1.44
CA MET A 14 6.12 2.62 -2.59
C MET A 14 4.77 3.13 -3.10
N LEU A 15 3.85 3.48 -2.20
CA LEU A 15 2.55 4.05 -2.57
C LEU A 15 2.68 5.42 -3.21
N GLN A 16 3.59 6.25 -2.69
CA GLN A 16 3.87 7.55 -3.28
C GLN A 16 4.38 7.41 -4.71
N HIS A 17 5.31 6.48 -4.96
CA HIS A 17 5.79 6.20 -6.33
C HIS A 17 4.65 5.77 -7.27
N ILE A 18 3.74 4.90 -6.82
CA ILE A 18 2.57 4.48 -7.60
C ILE A 18 1.65 5.68 -7.90
N GLN A 19 1.44 6.56 -6.91
CA GLN A 19 0.61 7.75 -7.03
C GLN A 19 1.21 8.81 -7.97
N GLU A 20 2.53 8.91 -8.04
CA GLU A 20 3.25 9.86 -8.90
C GLU A 20 3.45 9.34 -10.33
N ASP A 21 3.30 8.03 -10.56
CA ASP A 21 3.47 7.42 -11.87
C ASP A 21 2.32 7.79 -12.82
N GLY A 22 2.63 8.61 -13.83
CA GLY A 22 1.68 9.04 -14.86
C GLY A 22 1.17 7.91 -15.77
N SER A 23 1.86 6.76 -15.80
CA SER A 23 1.48 5.57 -16.57
C SER A 23 0.35 4.78 -15.92
N ILE A 24 0.05 5.07 -14.66
CA ILE A 24 -0.94 4.36 -13.87
C ILE A 24 -2.32 5.06 -13.94
N PRO A 25 -3.41 4.32 -14.21
CA PRO A 25 -4.78 4.84 -14.20
C PRO A 25 -5.12 5.67 -12.95
N ARG A 26 -5.96 6.69 -13.14
CA ARG A 26 -6.36 7.59 -12.05
C ARG A 26 -7.07 6.86 -10.89
N ASN A 27 -7.78 5.75 -11.15
CA ASN A 27 -8.42 4.97 -10.08
C ASN A 27 -7.37 4.37 -9.13
N ILE A 28 -6.29 3.82 -9.68
CA ILE A 28 -5.25 3.10 -8.93
C ILE A 28 -4.43 4.10 -8.13
N ARG A 29 -4.07 5.23 -8.75
CA ARG A 29 -3.37 6.32 -8.08
C ARG A 29 -4.16 6.88 -6.91
N ARG A 30 -5.48 6.99 -7.06
CA ARG A 30 -6.37 7.46 -5.99
C ARG A 30 -6.37 6.49 -4.82
N VAL A 31 -6.48 5.19 -5.08
CA VAL A 31 -6.47 4.18 -4.02
C VAL A 31 -5.10 4.13 -3.34
N ALA A 32 -4.00 4.21 -4.08
CA ALA A 32 -2.66 4.30 -3.51
C ALA A 32 -2.52 5.50 -2.56
N ASP A 33 -3.06 6.66 -2.91
CA ASP A 33 -3.07 7.83 -2.03
C ASP A 33 -3.92 7.62 -0.78
N GLU A 34 -5.14 7.08 -0.93
CA GLU A 34 -6.02 6.78 0.19
C GLU A 34 -5.39 5.77 1.16
N THR A 35 -4.68 4.76 0.63
CA THR A 35 -3.95 3.79 1.45
C THR A 35 -2.74 4.43 2.14
N LYS A 36 -2.02 5.33 1.47
CA LYS A 36 -0.93 6.11 2.06
C LYS A 36 -1.42 6.92 3.26
N THR A 37 -2.56 7.61 3.11
CA THR A 37 -3.21 8.36 4.21
C THR A 37 -3.60 7.45 5.36
N LEU A 38 -4.04 6.22 5.07
CA LEU A 38 -4.41 5.24 6.08
C LEU A 38 -3.20 4.80 6.91
N LEU A 39 -2.06 4.52 6.27
CA LEU A 39 -0.83 4.14 6.95
C LEU A 39 -0.26 5.28 7.82
N THR A 40 -0.36 6.53 7.35
CA THR A 40 0.08 7.73 8.09
C THR A 40 -0.88 8.17 9.19
N ASN A 41 -2.06 7.58 9.30
CA ASN A 41 -3.06 7.98 10.29
C ASN A 41 -2.67 7.52 11.69
N ASN A 42 -2.09 8.42 12.50
CA ASN A 42 -1.59 8.11 13.83
C ASN A 42 -2.64 7.70 14.90
N ASN A 43 -3.92 7.68 14.54
CA ASN A 43 -5.01 7.40 15.47
C ASN A 43 -5.33 5.90 15.67
N LYS A 44 -4.84 5.01 14.79
CA LYS A 44 -5.11 3.55 14.86
C LYS A 44 -3.87 2.75 15.24
N ALA A 45 -4.00 1.52 15.73
CA ALA A 45 -2.83 0.64 15.91
C ALA A 45 -2.13 0.36 14.57
N MET A 46 -0.81 0.15 14.59
CA MET A 46 -0.01 -0.06 13.36
C MET A 46 -0.51 -1.29 12.58
N GLY A 47 -0.78 -2.40 13.28
CA GLY A 47 -1.32 -3.61 12.69
C GLY A 47 -2.69 -3.41 12.03
N LEU A 48 -3.59 -2.64 12.68
CA LEU A 48 -4.90 -2.33 12.12
C LEU A 48 -4.79 -1.48 10.84
N ARG A 49 -3.88 -0.50 10.83
CA ARG A 49 -3.61 0.30 9.62
C ARG A 49 -3.06 -0.58 8.49
N ALA A 50 -2.15 -1.49 8.79
CA ALA A 50 -1.60 -2.41 7.80
C ALA A 50 -2.67 -3.33 7.21
N ALA A 51 -3.54 -3.90 8.06
CA ALA A 51 -4.63 -4.76 7.61
C ALA A 51 -5.65 -4.02 6.72
N GLU A 52 -6.07 -2.81 7.11
CA GLU A 52 -6.96 -2.00 6.27
C GLU A 52 -6.29 -1.58 4.95
N ALA A 53 -4.99 -1.26 4.97
CA ALA A 53 -4.22 -0.92 3.79
C ALA A 53 -4.12 -2.09 2.80
N ILE A 54 -3.86 -3.31 3.31
CA ILE A 54 -3.84 -4.54 2.50
C ILE A 54 -5.19 -4.73 1.82
N SER A 55 -6.29 -4.72 2.59
CA SER A 55 -7.64 -4.93 2.05
C SER A 55 -7.95 -3.95 0.92
N LYS A 56 -7.62 -2.68 1.11
CA LYS A 56 -7.92 -1.62 0.16
C LYS A 56 -7.11 -1.72 -1.13
N ILE A 57 -5.87 -2.19 -1.03
CA ILE A 57 -4.99 -2.40 -2.19
C ILE A 57 -5.26 -3.71 -2.90
N ASP A 58 -5.69 -4.73 -2.19
CA ASP A 58 -6.07 -6.00 -2.79
C ASP A 58 -7.27 -5.84 -3.74
N GLU A 59 -8.23 -4.98 -3.36
CA GLU A 59 -9.37 -4.63 -4.21
C GLU A 59 -8.95 -4.05 -5.58
N ILE A 60 -7.94 -3.17 -5.62
CA ILE A 60 -7.44 -2.61 -6.90
C ILE A 60 -6.54 -3.58 -7.66
N SER A 61 -5.91 -4.55 -7.00
CA SER A 61 -5.03 -5.53 -7.67
C SER A 61 -5.79 -6.34 -8.73
N ASN A 62 -7.10 -6.49 -8.53
CA ASN A 62 -8.06 -7.13 -9.41
C ASN A 62 -8.56 -6.23 -10.56
N ASP A 63 -8.14 -4.97 -10.64
CA ASP A 63 -8.58 -4.07 -11.71
C ASP A 63 -8.01 -4.53 -13.08
N PRO A 64 -8.84 -4.68 -14.13
CA PRO A 64 -8.39 -5.13 -15.44
C PRO A 64 -7.52 -4.09 -16.16
N ASN A 65 -7.60 -2.80 -15.81
CA ASN A 65 -6.77 -1.74 -16.37
C ASN A 65 -5.44 -1.58 -15.64
N MET A 66 -5.16 -2.41 -14.62
CA MET A 66 -3.92 -2.30 -13.87
C MET A 66 -2.71 -2.77 -14.70
N PRO A 67 -1.69 -1.90 -14.87
CA PRO A 67 -0.48 -2.29 -15.58
C PRO A 67 0.34 -3.30 -14.79
N ILE A 68 1.08 -4.16 -15.50
CA ILE A 68 1.85 -5.28 -14.93
C ILE A 68 2.84 -4.80 -13.87
N HIS A 69 3.58 -3.71 -14.14
CA HIS A 69 4.54 -3.16 -13.19
C HIS A 69 3.88 -2.70 -11.88
N ALA A 70 2.67 -2.13 -11.94
CA ALA A 70 1.93 -1.70 -10.76
C ALA A 70 1.42 -2.91 -9.96
N ARG A 71 0.99 -3.97 -10.65
CA ARG A 71 0.56 -5.22 -10.01
C ARG A 71 1.71 -5.87 -9.22
N THR A 72 2.92 -5.92 -9.78
CA THR A 72 4.10 -6.42 -9.06
C THR A 72 4.42 -5.56 -7.84
N ARG A 73 4.38 -4.22 -7.96
CA ARG A 73 4.60 -3.30 -6.84
C ARG A 73 3.57 -3.49 -5.72
N ILE A 74 2.31 -3.68 -6.08
CA ILE A 74 1.23 -3.93 -5.13
C ILE A 74 1.45 -5.23 -4.38
N TRP A 75 1.80 -6.30 -5.10
CA TRP A 75 2.09 -7.59 -4.47
C TRP A 75 3.26 -7.50 -3.48
N GLU A 76 4.33 -6.81 -3.86
CA GLU A 76 5.48 -6.54 -3.00
C GLU A 76 5.08 -5.71 -1.75
N LEU A 77 4.20 -4.73 -1.93
CA LEU A 77 3.68 -3.91 -0.83
C LEU A 77 2.82 -4.73 0.15
N VAL A 78 1.91 -5.56 -0.36
CA VAL A 78 1.07 -6.44 0.48
C VAL A 78 1.96 -7.38 1.28
N SER A 79 2.94 -8.03 0.64
CA SER A 79 3.88 -8.91 1.33
C SER A 79 4.65 -8.21 2.46
N GLN A 80 5.03 -6.94 2.26
CA GLN A 80 5.67 -6.15 3.31
C GLN A 80 4.70 -5.79 4.44
N LEU A 81 3.49 -5.34 4.12
CA LEU A 81 2.47 -5.02 5.11
C LEU A 81 2.08 -6.25 5.96
N GLU A 82 2.04 -7.45 5.38
CA GLU A 82 1.79 -8.71 6.09
C GLU A 82 2.90 -9.06 7.10
N THR A 83 4.11 -8.55 6.90
CA THR A 83 5.20 -8.74 7.88
C THR A 83 5.04 -7.88 9.14
N ILE A 84 4.13 -6.91 9.13
CA ILE A 84 3.83 -6.07 10.29
C ILE A 84 2.96 -6.86 11.27
N PRO A 85 3.41 -7.09 12.52
CA PRO A 85 2.61 -7.79 13.51
C PRO A 85 1.35 -6.99 13.88
N LEU A 86 0.27 -7.71 14.16
CA LEU A 86 -1.05 -7.17 14.51
C LEU A 86 -1.20 -6.73 15.98
N ASP A 87 -0.08 -6.56 16.70
CA ASP A 87 -0.03 -6.31 18.15
C ASP A 87 -0.53 -4.91 18.55
#